data_AF-A0A1Y4L2U8-F1
#
_entry.id   AF-A0A1Y4L2U8-F1
#
_cell.length_a   1.000
_cell.length_b   1.000
_cell.length_c   1.000
_cell.angle_alpha   90.00
_cell.angle_beta   90.00
_cell.angle_gamma   90.00
#
_symmetry.space_group_name_H-M   'P 1'
#
loop_
_entity.id
_entity.type
_entity.pdbx_description
1 polymer ?
#
loop_
_entity_poly.entity_id
_entity_poly.type
_entity_poly.pdbx_seq_one_letter_code
_entity_poly.pdbx_strand_id
1 'polypeptide(L)'
;MPKRLWKWRRTGMTEYIEREALLEAMVTSDERINLFQAGIASARAVVASAPTANVISAEWIKADERLPDDERDGETVLAIVSGKPHENITLCQAIMLAGYFGEEGWLVNEYPEWERPVVTHWMPLPGLPKNK
;
A
#
# COMPACT_ATOMS: atom_id res chain seq x y z
N MET A 1 -66.54 -15.44 22.40
CA MET A 1 -65.29 -16.18 22.66
C MET A 1 -64.54 -15.56 23.84
N PRO A 2 -63.88 -16.32 24.73
CA PRO A 2 -63.34 -15.78 25.97
C PRO A 2 -62.00 -15.07 25.77
N LYS A 3 -61.87 -13.85 26.31
CA LYS A 3 -60.68 -12.97 26.24
C LYS A 3 -59.38 -13.63 26.75
N ARG A 4 -59.48 -14.67 27.59
CA ARG A 4 -58.33 -15.40 28.17
C ARG A 4 -57.58 -16.25 27.14
N LEU A 5 -58.29 -16.86 26.17
CA LEU A 5 -57.67 -17.68 25.12
C LEU A 5 -56.82 -16.83 24.14
N TRP A 6 -57.25 -15.60 23.86
CA TRP A 6 -56.54 -14.66 23.01
C TRP A 6 -55.27 -14.09 23.65
N LYS A 7 -55.24 -14.01 24.98
CA LYS A 7 -54.06 -13.56 25.73
C LYS A 7 -52.99 -14.65 25.73
N TRP A 8 -53.38 -15.91 25.94
CA TRP A 8 -52.46 -17.06 25.93
C TRP A 8 -51.83 -17.31 24.55
N ARG A 9 -52.63 -17.26 23.46
CA ARG A 9 -52.11 -17.37 22.08
C ARG A 9 -51.15 -16.26 21.69
N ARG A 10 -51.35 -15.02 22.16
CA ARG A 10 -50.43 -13.92 21.90
C ARG A 10 -49.11 -14.10 22.64
N THR A 11 -49.18 -14.42 23.93
CA THR A 11 -47.99 -14.52 24.80
C THR A 11 -47.09 -15.69 24.36
N GLY A 12 -47.66 -16.87 24.10
CA GLY A 12 -46.87 -18.01 23.64
C GLY A 12 -46.30 -17.87 22.22
N MET A 13 -46.94 -17.06 21.37
CA MET A 13 -46.38 -16.75 20.04
C MET A 13 -45.22 -15.76 20.14
N THR A 14 -45.30 -14.77 21.04
CA THR A 14 -44.20 -13.82 21.28
C THR A 14 -42.98 -14.51 21.88
N GLU A 15 -43.17 -15.36 22.89
CA GLU A 15 -42.08 -16.16 23.48
C GLU A 15 -41.42 -17.11 22.47
N TYR A 16 -42.21 -17.70 21.56
CA TYR A 16 -41.69 -18.53 20.48
C TYR A 16 -40.84 -17.71 19.49
N ILE A 17 -41.35 -16.56 19.04
CA ILE A 17 -40.63 -15.66 18.13
C ILE A 17 -39.32 -15.17 18.75
N GLU A 18 -39.34 -14.77 20.02
CA GLU A 18 -38.14 -14.32 20.74
C GLU A 18 -37.11 -15.44 20.90
N ARG A 19 -37.56 -16.67 21.18
CA ARG A 19 -36.68 -17.83 21.28
C ARG A 19 -36.04 -18.20 19.95
N GLU A 20 -36.82 -18.20 18.86
CA GLU A 20 -36.29 -18.48 17.52
C GLU A 20 -35.32 -17.37 17.07
N ALA A 21 -35.62 -16.10 17.34
CA ALA A 21 -34.73 -14.99 17.04
C ALA A 21 -33.39 -15.08 17.81
N LEU A 22 -33.42 -15.55 19.07
CA LEU A 22 -32.19 -15.78 19.85
C LEU A 22 -31.39 -16.99 19.34
N LEU A 23 -32.06 -18.05 18.90
CA LEU A 23 -31.42 -19.22 18.30
C LEU A 23 -30.77 -18.86 16.96
N GLU A 24 -31.47 -18.11 16.10
CA GLU A 24 -30.91 -17.57 14.86
C GLU A 24 -29.73 -16.62 15.15
N ALA A 25 -29.83 -15.75 16.14
CA ALA A 25 -28.73 -14.85 16.52
C ALA A 25 -27.49 -15.60 17.06
N MET A 26 -27.68 -16.70 17.80
CA MET A 26 -26.59 -17.55 18.29
C MET A 26 -25.93 -18.35 17.17
N VAL A 27 -26.71 -19.04 16.34
CA VAL A 27 -26.21 -19.84 15.21
C VAL A 27 -25.48 -18.94 14.20
N THR A 28 -25.99 -17.72 13.99
CA THR A 28 -25.36 -16.78 13.05
C THR A 28 -24.11 -16.10 13.59
N SER A 29 -23.82 -16.09 14.89
CA SER A 29 -22.67 -15.33 15.41
C SER A 29 -21.39 -16.17 15.44
N ASP A 30 -21.43 -17.35 16.02
CA ASP A 30 -20.23 -18.17 16.20
C ASP A 30 -19.75 -18.80 14.88
N GLU A 31 -20.66 -19.27 14.02
CA GLU A 31 -20.29 -19.81 12.71
C GLU A 31 -19.73 -18.74 11.77
N ARG A 32 -20.29 -17.53 11.79
CA ARG A 32 -19.78 -16.40 10.99
C ARG A 32 -18.40 -15.96 11.46
N ILE A 33 -18.17 -15.91 12.77
CA ILE A 33 -16.85 -15.58 13.33
C ILE A 33 -15.85 -16.66 12.93
N ASN A 34 -16.21 -17.93 13.05
CA ASN A 34 -15.32 -19.04 12.68
C ASN A 34 -15.00 -19.05 11.18
N LEU A 35 -15.97 -18.79 10.31
CA LEU A 35 -15.75 -18.71 8.87
C LEU A 35 -14.86 -17.52 8.48
N PHE A 36 -15.04 -16.38 9.14
CA PHE A 36 -14.18 -15.21 8.94
C PHE A 36 -12.74 -15.48 9.38
N GLN A 37 -12.55 -16.11 10.55
CA GLN A 37 -11.21 -16.48 11.03
C GLN A 37 -10.54 -17.53 10.13
N ALA A 38 -11.30 -18.51 9.63
CA ALA A 38 -10.81 -19.47 8.65
C ALA A 38 -10.40 -18.79 7.33
N GLY A 39 -11.18 -17.80 6.88
CA GLY A 39 -10.84 -16.96 5.72
C GLY A 39 -9.54 -16.18 5.93
N ILE A 40 -9.36 -15.54 7.09
CA ILE A 40 -8.12 -14.84 7.44
C ILE A 40 -6.94 -15.81 7.48
N ALA A 41 -7.09 -16.98 8.10
CA ALA A 41 -6.03 -17.98 8.18
C ALA A 41 -5.61 -18.47 6.79
N SER A 42 -6.58 -18.70 5.90
CA SER A 42 -6.34 -19.08 4.51
C SER A 42 -5.61 -17.97 3.74
N ALA A 43 -6.05 -16.71 3.88
CA ALA A 43 -5.37 -15.57 3.27
C ALA A 43 -3.92 -15.42 3.76
N ARG A 44 -3.68 -15.58 5.07
CA ARG A 44 -2.32 -15.55 5.65
C ARG A 44 -1.46 -16.69 5.11
N ALA A 45 -2.01 -17.89 4.95
CA ALA A 45 -1.30 -19.02 4.38
C ALA A 45 -0.90 -18.75 2.92
N VAL A 46 -1.80 -18.18 2.12
CA VAL A 46 -1.52 -17.78 0.74
C VAL A 46 -0.39 -16.75 0.68
N VAL A 47 -0.46 -15.70 1.50
CA VAL A 47 0.59 -14.66 1.57
C VAL A 47 1.93 -15.25 2.03
N ALA A 48 1.93 -16.15 3.01
CA ALA A 48 3.16 -16.79 3.50
C ALA A 48 3.78 -17.76 2.49
N SER A 49 2.95 -18.41 1.66
CA SER A 49 3.42 -19.28 0.57
C SER A 49 3.77 -18.53 -0.71
N ALA A 50 3.40 -17.25 -0.81
CA ALA A 50 3.71 -16.45 -1.97
C ALA A 50 5.24 -16.31 -2.07
N PRO A 51 5.84 -16.59 -3.23
CA PRO A 51 7.25 -16.36 -3.42
C PRO A 51 7.54 -14.88 -3.11
N THR A 52 8.38 -14.63 -2.11
CA THR A 52 8.90 -13.29 -1.88
C THR A 52 9.66 -12.92 -3.13
N ALA A 53 9.16 -11.96 -3.91
CA ALA A 53 9.94 -11.40 -4.99
C ALA A 53 11.29 -10.98 -4.38
N ASN A 54 12.39 -11.49 -4.93
CA ASN A 54 13.71 -11.00 -4.60
C ASN A 54 13.85 -9.62 -5.24
N VAL A 55 13.12 -8.66 -4.68
CA VAL A 55 13.33 -7.25 -4.92
C VAL A 55 14.67 -7.01 -4.25
N ILE A 56 15.71 -6.86 -5.07
CA ILE A 56 16.94 -6.23 -4.60
C ILE A 56 16.48 -4.87 -4.07
N SER A 57 16.32 -4.77 -2.75
CA SER A 57 15.84 -3.57 -2.08
C SER A 57 16.98 -2.58 -2.12
N ALA A 58 17.18 -1.94 -3.26
CA ALA A 58 17.93 -0.70 -3.30
C ALA A 58 17.09 0.28 -2.47
N GLU A 59 17.59 0.60 -1.28
CA GLU A 59 16.93 1.51 -0.35
C GLU A 59 17.07 2.94 -0.88
N TRP A 60 16.06 3.76 -0.61
CA TRP A 60 16.10 5.17 -0.92
C TRP A 60 17.07 5.87 0.03
N ILE A 61 18.12 6.46 -0.53
CA ILE A 61 19.15 7.21 0.16
C ILE A 61 18.75 8.68 0.17
N LYS A 62 18.82 9.36 1.31
CA LYS A 62 18.56 10.80 1.34
C LYS A 62 19.69 11.56 0.66
N ALA A 63 19.31 12.53 -0.18
CA ALA A 63 20.27 13.31 -0.96
C ALA A 63 21.14 14.25 -0.09
N ASP A 64 20.69 14.59 1.12
CA ASP A 64 21.45 15.38 2.10
C ASP A 64 22.44 14.54 2.93
N GLU A 65 22.19 13.24 3.06
CA GLU A 65 23.03 12.30 3.80
C GLU A 65 24.19 11.81 2.95
N ARG A 66 23.90 11.42 1.69
CA ARG A 66 24.88 10.88 0.76
C ARG A 66 24.45 11.22 -0.66
N LEU A 67 25.42 11.59 -1.49
CA LEU A 67 25.25 11.81 -2.92
C LEU A 67 25.70 10.57 -3.72
N PRO A 68 25.27 10.42 -4.99
CA PRO A 68 25.87 9.45 -5.91
C PRO A 68 27.39 9.59 -5.99
N ASP A 69 28.08 8.50 -6.31
CA ASP A 69 29.55 8.46 -6.33
C ASP A 69 30.12 9.50 -7.30
N ASP A 70 31.04 10.32 -6.82
CA ASP A 70 31.73 11.37 -7.57
C ASP A 70 32.70 10.80 -8.60
N GLU A 71 33.28 9.62 -8.35
CA GLU A 71 34.09 8.90 -9.35
C GLU A 71 33.30 8.52 -10.62
N ARG A 72 31.96 8.53 -10.54
CA ARG A 72 31.05 8.28 -11.66
C ARG A 72 30.22 9.52 -11.95
N ASP A 73 30.89 10.62 -12.28
CA ASP A 73 30.27 11.86 -12.72
C ASP A 73 29.06 11.60 -13.62
N GLY A 74 27.86 11.89 -13.11
CA GLY A 74 26.62 11.71 -13.85
C GLY A 74 26.06 10.29 -13.94
N GLU A 75 26.42 9.37 -13.04
CA GLU A 75 25.74 8.07 -12.96
C GLU A 75 24.22 8.27 -12.86
N THR A 76 23.49 7.69 -13.80
CA THR A 76 22.03 7.81 -13.82
C THR A 76 21.43 6.99 -12.68
N VAL A 77 20.63 7.65 -11.86
CA VAL A 77 19.94 7.09 -10.70
C VAL A 77 18.44 7.36 -10.80
N LEU A 78 17.65 6.66 -9.98
CA LEU A 78 16.28 7.08 -9.70
C LEU A 78 16.31 8.14 -8.60
N ALA A 79 15.60 9.24 -8.79
CA ALA A 79 15.53 10.34 -7.85
C ALA A 79 14.09 10.76 -7.57
N ILE A 80 13.78 11.14 -6.32
CA ILE A 80 12.51 11.78 -5.95
C ILE A 80 12.67 13.29 -6.07
N VAL A 81 12.02 13.84 -7.09
CA VAL A 81 12.17 15.23 -7.53
C VAL A 81 10.89 16.02 -7.33
N SER A 82 11.01 17.25 -6.83
CA SER A 82 9.91 18.20 -6.75
C SER A 82 10.31 19.55 -7.32
N GLY A 83 9.35 20.27 -7.88
CA GLY A 83 9.56 21.62 -8.40
C GLY A 83 8.87 21.85 -9.72
N LYS A 84 9.35 22.83 -10.48
CA LYS A 84 8.66 23.37 -11.64
C LYS A 84 9.63 23.51 -12.82
N PRO A 85 9.89 22.43 -13.59
CA PRO A 85 10.82 22.48 -14.71
C PRO A 85 10.39 23.45 -15.80
N HIS A 86 9.08 23.60 -16.02
CA HIS A 86 8.50 24.56 -16.97
C HIS A 86 7.27 25.24 -16.39
N GLU A 87 6.85 26.34 -17.00
CA GLU A 87 5.70 27.15 -16.57
C GLU A 87 4.42 26.32 -16.37
N ASN A 88 4.22 25.28 -17.18
CA ASN A 88 3.01 24.46 -17.18
C ASN A 88 3.20 23.05 -16.59
N ILE A 89 4.37 22.75 -16.02
CA ILE A 89 4.68 21.42 -15.47
C ILE A 89 5.15 21.59 -14.03
N THR A 90 4.47 20.91 -13.09
CA THR A 90 4.89 20.84 -11.68
C THR A 90 5.07 19.38 -11.30
N LEU A 91 6.26 19.05 -10.80
CA LEU A 91 6.61 17.75 -10.26
C LEU A 91 6.39 17.76 -8.75
N CYS A 92 5.64 16.80 -8.24
CA CYS A 92 5.34 16.64 -6.82
C CYS A 92 5.83 15.27 -6.36
N GLN A 93 7.01 15.22 -5.74
CA GLN A 93 7.67 13.97 -5.32
C GLN A 93 7.69 12.92 -6.44
N ALA A 94 7.93 13.35 -7.67
CA ALA A 94 7.97 12.49 -8.84
C ALA A 94 9.24 11.66 -8.85
N ILE A 95 9.13 10.38 -9.21
CA ILE A 95 10.30 9.53 -9.45
C ILE A 95 10.77 9.78 -10.88
N MET A 96 11.99 10.31 -11.02
CA MET A 96 12.59 10.71 -12.29
C MET A 96 13.97 10.08 -12.45
N LEU A 97 14.50 10.08 -13.67
CA LEU A 97 15.90 9.76 -13.92
C LEU A 97 16.73 11.04 -13.72
N ALA A 98 17.81 10.93 -12.95
CA ALA A 98 18.68 12.06 -12.68
C ALA A 98 20.14 11.61 -12.55
N GLY A 99 21.06 12.56 -12.74
CA GLY A 99 22.47 12.43 -12.40
C GLY A 99 22.89 13.52 -11.43
N TYR A 100 23.91 13.25 -10.62
CA TYR A 100 24.58 14.26 -9.81
C TYR A 100 25.97 14.52 -10.37
N PHE A 101 26.28 15.80 -10.58
CA PHE A 101 27.57 16.28 -11.06
C PHE A 101 28.15 17.25 -10.02
N GLY A 102 29.41 17.08 -9.63
CA GLY A 102 29.98 17.82 -8.49
C GLY A 102 29.87 19.35 -8.60
N GLU A 103 30.11 19.92 -9.79
CA GLU A 103 30.04 21.37 -10.03
C GLU A 103 28.64 21.86 -10.43
N GLU A 104 27.87 21.04 -11.15
CA GLU A 104 26.56 21.44 -11.72
C GLU A 104 25.38 21.09 -10.81
N GLY A 105 25.58 20.15 -9.88
CA GLY A 105 24.56 19.62 -8.97
C GLY A 105 23.69 18.55 -9.63
N TRP A 106 22.42 18.51 -9.22
CA TRP A 106 21.44 17.56 -9.75
C TRP A 106 20.93 17.99 -11.12
N LEU A 107 20.94 17.07 -12.07
CA LEU A 107 20.36 17.24 -13.41
C LEU A 107 19.29 16.17 -13.63
N VAL A 108 18.09 16.60 -14.04
CA VAL A 108 16.97 15.69 -14.36
C VAL A 108 16.96 15.41 -15.85
N ASN A 109 17.02 14.14 -16.24
CA ASN A 109 17.26 13.75 -17.63
C ASN A 109 16.16 14.24 -18.59
N GLU A 110 14.91 14.25 -18.15
CA GLU A 110 13.77 14.72 -18.93
C GLU A 110 13.70 16.25 -19.06
N TYR A 111 14.42 16.98 -18.21
CA TYR A 111 14.44 18.44 -18.15
C TYR A 111 15.88 18.96 -17.93
N PRO A 112 16.81 18.73 -18.88
CA PRO A 112 18.22 19.03 -18.70
C PRO A 112 18.51 20.53 -18.54
N GLU A 113 17.65 21.40 -19.08
CA GLU A 113 17.72 22.86 -18.93
C GLU A 113 17.19 23.35 -17.57
N TRP A 114 16.58 22.48 -16.76
CA TRP A 114 16.01 22.88 -15.49
C TRP A 114 17.08 22.96 -14.40
N GLU A 115 17.47 24.19 -14.07
CA GLU A 115 18.46 24.44 -13.04
C GLU A 115 17.92 24.18 -11.62
N ARG A 116 18.76 23.57 -10.79
CA ARG A 116 18.56 23.39 -9.34
C ARG A 116 17.23 22.70 -8.98
N PRO A 117 16.98 21.49 -9.50
CA PRO A 117 15.84 20.69 -9.07
C PRO A 117 15.93 20.35 -7.58
N VAL A 118 14.79 20.24 -6.90
CA VAL A 118 14.76 19.79 -5.50
C VAL A 118 14.70 18.27 -5.48
N VAL A 119 15.84 17.65 -5.15
CA VAL A 119 15.97 16.20 -4.98
C VAL A 119 16.01 15.86 -3.50
N THR A 120 15.12 14.96 -3.05
CA THR A 120 15.05 14.57 -1.63
C THR A 120 15.71 13.22 -1.35
N HIS A 121 15.53 12.26 -2.25
CA HIS A 121 16.07 10.91 -2.13
C HIS A 121 16.49 10.41 -3.50
N TRP A 122 17.43 9.47 -3.52
CA TRP A 122 17.86 8.76 -4.72
C TRP A 122 18.15 7.29 -4.42
N MET A 123 18.22 6.47 -5.47
CA MET A 123 18.65 5.08 -5.38
C MET A 123 19.29 4.66 -6.72
N PRO A 124 20.26 3.72 -6.72
CA PRO A 124 20.80 3.19 -7.95
C PRO A 124 19.69 2.52 -8.79
N LEU A 125 19.88 2.51 -10.10
CA LEU A 125 18.96 1.79 -10.99
C LEU A 125 18.88 0.30 -10.59
N PRO A 126 17.69 -0.31 -10.62
CA PRO A 126 17.56 -1.73 -10.34
C PRO A 126 18.35 -2.54 -11.37
N GLY A 127 19.02 -3.59 -10.90
CA GLY A 127 19.68 -4.54 -11.79
C GLY A 127 18.67 -5.23 -12.72
N LEU A 128 19.15 -5.66 -13.88
CA LEU A 128 18.32 -6.41 -14.84
C LEU A 128 17.75 -7.69 -14.19
N PRO A 129 16.53 -8.11 -14.57
CA PRO A 129 15.98 -9.39 -14.14
C PRO A 129 16.94 -10.53 -14.52
N LYS A 130 17.22 -11.42 -13.56
CA LYS A 130 18.16 -12.54 -13.77
C LYS A 130 17.57 -13.68 -14.62
N ASN A 131 16.26 -13.72 -14.79
CA ASN A 131 15.55 -14.77 -15.53
C ASN A 131 14.79 -14.15 -16.70
N LYS A 132 14.97 -14.70 -17.90
CA LYS A 132 14.21 -14.37 -19.12
C LYS A 132 13.07 -15.36 -19.32
#